data_AF-A0A934S9P4-F1
#
_entry.id   AF-A0A934S9P4-F1
#
_cell.length_a   1.000
_cell.length_b   1.000
_cell.length_c   1.000
_cell.angle_alpha   90.00
_cell.angle_beta   90.00
_cell.angle_gamma   90.00
#
_symmetry.space_group_name_H-M   'P 1'
#
loop_
_entity.id
_entity.type
_entity.pdbx_description
1 polymer ?
#
loop_
_entity_poly.entity_id
_entity_poly.type
_entity_poly.pdbx_seq_one_letter_code
_entity_poly.pdbx_strand_id
1 'polypeptide(L)'
;MSVDQIAAIRPAILEAIEGSPATCATLELEGDADKWVQFTEYTINAAYPHSNNPEECVKSLPSIAGLKLVNWETRTFATFEIPPSDAELVARWIDEYFLKILDCSADYDIDVTIEQL
;
A
#
# COMPACT_ATOMS: atom_id res chain seq x y z
N MET A 1 -1.02 17.84 5.88
CA MET A 1 -2.44 17.43 5.68
C MET A 1 -2.51 15.93 5.42
N SER A 2 -1.77 15.11 6.20
CA SER A 2 -1.68 13.65 6.02
C SER A 2 -2.69 12.86 6.86
N VAL A 3 -3.47 13.55 7.69
CA VAL A 3 -4.41 12.91 8.64
C VAL A 3 -5.66 12.42 7.91
N ASP A 4 -6.09 13.12 6.88
CA ASP A 4 -7.27 12.78 6.08
C ASP A 4 -7.04 11.54 5.22
N GLN A 5 -5.86 11.38 4.62
CA GLN A 5 -5.52 10.21 3.79
C GLN A 5 -5.45 8.92 4.60
N ILE A 6 -4.78 8.95 5.75
CA ILE A 6 -4.75 7.79 6.67
C ILE A 6 -6.17 7.43 7.11
N ALA A 7 -7.05 8.41 7.33
CA ALA A 7 -8.43 8.17 7.70
C ALA A 7 -9.27 7.55 6.55
N ALA A 8 -8.92 7.81 5.29
CA ALA A 8 -9.51 7.18 4.11
C ALA A 8 -8.97 5.75 3.86
N ILE A 9 -7.66 5.52 4.06
CA ILE A 9 -7.00 4.22 3.85
C ILE A 9 -7.40 3.22 4.95
N ARG A 10 -7.40 3.65 6.22
CA ARG A 10 -7.61 2.79 7.38
C ARG A 10 -8.85 1.89 7.32
N PRO A 11 -10.07 2.37 6.97
CA PRO A 11 -11.24 1.49 6.88
C PRO A 11 -11.06 0.38 5.85
N ALA A 12 -10.43 0.66 4.70
CA ALA A 12 -10.13 -0.34 3.68
C ALA A 12 -9.26 -1.49 4.22
N ILE A 13 -8.22 -1.13 4.99
CA ILE A 13 -7.30 -2.10 5.60
C ILE A 13 -8.01 -2.92 6.67
N LEU A 14 -8.87 -2.28 7.48
CA LEU A 14 -9.68 -2.99 8.48
C LEU A 14 -10.61 -4.00 7.81
N GLU A 15 -11.32 -3.61 6.75
CA GLU A 15 -12.21 -4.51 6.02
C GLU A 15 -11.46 -5.68 5.37
N ALA A 16 -10.27 -5.45 4.81
CA ALA A 16 -9.44 -6.53 4.28
C ALA A 16 -8.96 -7.50 5.36
N ILE A 17 -8.63 -7.00 6.56
CA ILE A 17 -8.26 -7.84 7.71
C ILE A 17 -9.48 -8.63 8.20
N GLU A 18 -10.65 -7.99 8.34
CA GLU A 18 -11.88 -8.64 8.81
C GLU A 18 -12.44 -9.67 7.81
N GLY A 19 -12.31 -9.40 6.51
CA GLY A 19 -12.75 -10.27 5.42
C GLY A 19 -11.77 -11.39 5.03
N SER A 20 -10.65 -11.52 5.76
CA SER A 20 -9.61 -12.54 5.61
C SER A 20 -10.14 -13.97 5.44
N PRO A 21 -9.52 -14.83 4.58
CA PRO A 21 -8.44 -14.59 3.61
C PRO A 21 -8.95 -14.23 2.20
N ALA A 22 -10.26 -14.05 2.03
CA ALA A 22 -10.90 -13.92 0.73
C ALA A 22 -11.22 -12.45 0.38
N THR A 23 -10.48 -11.47 0.91
CA THR A 23 -10.74 -10.05 0.68
C THR A 23 -9.46 -9.31 0.32
N CYS A 24 -9.53 -8.50 -0.73
CA CYS A 24 -8.47 -7.61 -1.21
C CYS A 24 -8.98 -6.17 -1.20
N ALA A 25 -8.25 -5.27 -0.55
CA ALA A 25 -8.48 -3.83 -0.62
C ALA A 25 -7.51 -3.23 -1.64
N THR A 26 -8.04 -2.79 -2.78
CA THR A 26 -7.32 -2.05 -3.80
C THR A 26 -7.51 -0.55 -3.56
N LEU A 27 -6.41 0.17 -3.39
CA LEU A 27 -6.34 1.62 -3.27
C LEU A 27 -5.68 2.17 -4.52
N GLU A 28 -6.41 2.91 -5.34
CA GLU A 28 -5.92 3.48 -6.59
C GLU A 28 -5.93 5.01 -6.49
N LEU A 29 -4.97 5.68 -7.13
CA LEU A 29 -4.97 7.13 -7.19
C LEU A 29 -6.05 7.65 -8.15
N GLU A 30 -6.91 8.56 -7.67
CA GLU A 30 -7.94 9.17 -8.52
C GLU A 30 -7.27 9.93 -9.67
N GLY A 31 -7.59 9.54 -10.90
CA GLY A 31 -7.06 10.14 -12.13
C GLY A 31 -5.72 9.58 -12.62
N ASP A 32 -5.11 8.59 -11.95
CA ASP A 32 -3.85 7.97 -12.36
C ASP A 32 -3.83 6.47 -12.00
N ALA A 33 -4.42 5.66 -12.89
CA ALA A 33 -4.57 4.21 -12.70
C ALA A 33 -3.24 3.43 -12.71
N ASP A 34 -2.12 4.08 -13.05
CA ASP A 34 -0.78 3.48 -12.93
C ASP A 34 -0.24 3.52 -11.48
N LYS A 35 -0.95 4.19 -10.56
CA LYS A 35 -0.57 4.35 -9.15
C LYS A 35 -1.60 3.69 -8.24
N TRP A 36 -1.30 2.47 -7.83
CA TRP A 36 -2.19 1.69 -6.99
C TRP A 36 -1.43 0.88 -5.95
N VAL A 37 -2.13 0.52 -4.89
CA VAL A 37 -1.68 -0.35 -3.80
C VAL A 37 -2.82 -1.29 -3.45
N GLN A 38 -2.57 -2.59 -3.51
CA GLN A 38 -3.46 -3.64 -3.08
C GLN A 38 -2.98 -4.22 -1.77
N PHE A 39 -3.90 -4.38 -0.84
CA PHE A 39 -3.68 -4.95 0.47
C PHE A 39 -4.53 -6.20 0.65
N THR A 40 -3.89 -7.29 1.02
CA THR A 40 -4.53 -8.54 1.46
C THR A 40 -4.01 -8.91 2.86
N GLU A 41 -4.63 -9.89 3.52
CA GLU A 41 -4.41 -10.29 4.92
C GLU A 41 -2.93 -10.18 5.40
N TYR A 42 -1.96 -10.63 4.60
CA TYR A 42 -0.53 -10.56 4.92
C TYR A 42 0.34 -10.05 3.77
N THR A 43 -0.24 -9.45 2.74
CA THR A 43 0.53 -9.07 1.55
C THR A 43 0.11 -7.70 1.02
N ILE A 44 1.10 -6.88 0.72
CA ILE A 44 0.94 -5.60 0.06
C ILE A 44 1.50 -5.74 -1.35
N ASN A 45 0.69 -5.57 -2.36
CA ASN A 45 1.12 -5.52 -3.75
C ASN A 45 0.90 -4.12 -4.28
N ALA A 46 1.92 -3.45 -4.78
CA ALA A 46 1.81 -2.05 -5.20
C ALA A 46 2.45 -1.82 -6.57
N ALA A 47 1.96 -0.82 -7.30
CA ALA A 47 2.63 -0.31 -8.48
C ALA A 47 4.03 0.17 -8.12
N TYR A 48 5.02 -0.13 -8.96
CA TYR A 48 6.41 0.26 -8.71
C TYR A 48 7.06 0.88 -9.94
N PRO A 49 7.06 2.22 -10.08
CA PRO A 49 7.53 2.89 -11.29
C PRO A 49 9.06 2.99 -11.39
N HIS A 50 9.80 2.53 -10.37
CA HIS A 50 11.26 2.65 -10.31
C HIS A 50 11.96 1.42 -10.88
N SER A 51 13.23 1.63 -11.26
CA SER A 51 14.15 0.55 -11.67
C SER A 51 15.14 0.15 -10.59
N ASN A 52 15.09 0.83 -9.45
CA ASN A 52 15.93 0.54 -8.30
C ASN A 52 15.35 -0.63 -7.49
N ASN A 53 16.13 -1.15 -6.54
CA ASN A 53 15.63 -2.20 -5.67
C ASN A 53 14.58 -1.59 -4.70
N PRO A 54 13.34 -2.12 -4.63
CA PRO A 54 12.35 -1.65 -3.69
C PRO A 54 12.81 -1.73 -2.23
N GLU A 55 13.71 -2.66 -1.87
CA GLU A 55 14.29 -2.71 -0.52
C GLU A 55 15.00 -1.40 -0.12
N GLU A 56 15.67 -0.74 -1.05
CA GLU A 56 16.32 0.54 -0.79
C GLU A 56 15.31 1.67 -0.66
N CYS A 57 14.22 1.61 -1.43
CA CYS A 57 13.12 2.56 -1.39
C CYS A 57 12.35 2.48 -0.06
N VAL A 58 12.00 1.26 0.39
CA VAL A 58 11.24 1.04 1.63
C VAL A 58 12.02 1.36 2.89
N LYS A 59 13.37 1.44 2.84
CA LYS A 59 14.17 1.97 3.97
C LYS A 59 13.83 3.40 4.35
N SER A 60 13.25 4.16 3.41
CA SER A 60 12.81 5.54 3.65
C SER A 60 11.38 5.63 4.21
N LEU A 61 10.66 4.51 4.24
CA LEU A 61 9.29 4.37 4.76
C LEU A 61 9.32 3.98 6.25
N PRO A 62 8.18 4.12 6.97
CA PRO A 62 8.08 3.60 8.34
C PRO A 62 8.41 2.11 8.40
N SER A 63 9.27 1.72 9.33
CA SER A 63 9.68 0.32 9.49
C SER A 63 8.54 -0.53 10.03
N ILE A 64 7.96 -1.40 9.21
CA ILE A 64 7.10 -2.48 9.66
C ILE A 64 7.98 -3.65 10.08
N ALA A 65 7.89 -4.05 11.36
CA ALA A 65 8.66 -5.16 11.89
C ALA A 65 8.27 -6.46 11.16
N GLY A 66 9.22 -7.08 10.45
CA GLY A 66 8.97 -8.31 9.71
C GLY A 66 8.48 -8.13 8.26
N LEU A 67 8.41 -6.89 7.75
CA LEU A 67 8.20 -6.62 6.32
C LEU A 67 9.30 -7.32 5.50
N LYS A 68 8.88 -8.11 4.52
CA LYS A 68 9.79 -8.79 3.59
C LYS A 68 9.33 -8.57 2.17
N LEU A 69 10.27 -8.21 1.31
CA LEU A 69 10.02 -8.21 -0.12
C LEU A 69 9.90 -9.66 -0.61
N VAL A 70 8.76 -10.03 -1.18
CA VAL A 70 8.50 -11.38 -1.71
C VAL A 70 8.84 -11.43 -3.19
N ASN A 71 8.32 -10.46 -3.94
CA ASN A 71 8.48 -10.40 -5.37
C ASN A 71 8.44 -8.95 -5.83
N TRP A 72 9.10 -8.64 -6.94
CA TRP A 72 8.95 -7.35 -7.59
C TRP A 72 9.38 -7.45 -9.03
N GLU A 73 8.86 -6.53 -9.83
CA GLU A 73 9.24 -6.34 -11.21
C GLU A 73 9.48 -4.85 -11.45
N THR A 74 10.62 -4.57 -12.07
CA THR A 74 11.07 -3.21 -12.39
C THR A 74 10.04 -2.51 -13.26
N ARG A 75 9.60 -1.30 -12.84
CA ARG A 75 8.59 -0.50 -13.56
C ARG A 75 7.23 -1.18 -13.71
N THR A 76 6.95 -2.21 -12.92
CA THR A 76 5.64 -2.89 -12.93
C THR A 76 5.05 -2.90 -11.53
N PHE A 77 5.56 -3.72 -10.61
CA PHE A 77 4.97 -3.88 -9.28
C PHE A 77 6.00 -4.31 -8.23
N ALA A 78 5.67 -4.13 -6.96
CA ALA A 78 6.43 -4.65 -5.84
C ALA A 78 5.46 -5.27 -4.81
N THR A 79 5.74 -6.52 -4.44
CA THR A 79 4.95 -7.32 -3.52
C THR A 79 5.74 -7.58 -2.24
N PHE A 80 5.16 -7.17 -1.12
CA PHE A 80 5.74 -7.30 0.21
C PHE A 80 4.84 -8.15 1.10
N GLU A 81 5.42 -9.07 1.85
CA GLU A 81 4.75 -9.79 2.91
C GLU A 81 4.92 -9.01 4.22
N ILE A 82 3.83 -8.85 4.94
CA ILE A 82 3.82 -8.27 6.28
C ILE A 82 3.20 -9.24 7.28
N PRO A 83 3.69 -9.27 8.53
CA PRO A 83 2.98 -9.97 9.59
C PRO A 83 1.68 -9.24 9.95
N PRO A 84 0.76 -9.91 10.67
CA PRO A 84 -0.43 -9.25 11.23
C PRO A 84 0.01 -8.02 12.04
N SER A 85 -0.33 -6.85 11.52
CA SER A 85 0.10 -5.54 12.01
C SER A 85 -1.11 -4.63 12.18
N ASP A 86 -0.99 -3.61 13.01
CA ASP A 86 -2.04 -2.63 13.20
C ASP A 86 -2.41 -1.94 11.88
N ALA A 87 -3.72 -1.84 11.60
CA ALA A 87 -4.24 -1.16 10.42
C ALA A 87 -3.76 0.30 10.33
N GLU A 88 -3.52 0.98 11.45
CA GLU A 88 -2.94 2.33 11.47
C GLU A 88 -1.50 2.36 10.96
N LEU A 89 -0.69 1.36 11.33
CA LEU A 89 0.69 1.25 10.89
C LEU A 89 0.76 0.96 9.40
N VAL A 90 -0.08 0.03 8.92
CA VAL A 90 -0.20 -0.30 7.49
C VAL A 90 -0.69 0.91 6.71
N ALA A 91 -1.74 1.61 7.16
CA ALA A 91 -2.26 2.80 6.49
C ALA A 91 -1.20 3.90 6.37
N ARG A 92 -0.41 4.14 7.43
CA ARG A 92 0.74 5.07 7.38
C ARG A 92 1.81 4.65 6.40
N TRP A 93 2.09 3.35 6.31
CA TRP A 93 3.07 2.84 5.37
C TRP A 93 2.61 3.04 3.92
N ILE A 94 1.33 2.76 3.64
CA ILE A 94 0.71 2.97 2.33
C ILE A 94 0.73 4.45 1.96
N ASP A 95 0.34 5.35 2.88
CA ASP A 95 0.39 6.80 2.65
C ASP A 95 1.80 7.29 2.26
N GLU A 96 2.81 6.89 3.03
CA GLU A 96 4.21 7.22 2.73
C GLU A 96 4.69 6.57 1.42
N TYR A 97 4.16 5.41 1.06
CA TYR A 97 4.46 4.75 -0.22
C TYR A 97 3.95 5.59 -1.39
N PHE A 98 2.71 6.07 -1.34
CA PHE A 98 2.17 6.97 -2.36
C PHE A 98 3.02 8.24 -2.50
N LEU A 99 3.37 8.87 -1.38
CA LEU A 99 4.13 10.13 -1.40
C LEU A 99 5.59 9.95 -1.86
N LYS A 100 6.30 8.93 -1.37
CA LYS A 100 7.74 8.79 -1.61
C LYS A 100 8.09 7.90 -2.80
N ILE A 101 7.27 6.89 -3.08
CA ILE A 101 7.55 5.90 -4.13
C ILE A 101 6.74 6.19 -5.38
N LEU A 102 5.45 6.46 -5.25
CA LEU A 102 4.60 6.80 -6.40
C LEU A 102 4.69 8.28 -6.81
N ASP A 103 5.47 9.08 -6.08
CA ASP A 103 5.67 10.51 -6.32
C ASP A 103 4.33 11.28 -6.35
N CYS A 104 3.40 10.90 -5.47
CA CYS A 104 2.11 11.57 -5.36
C CYS A 104 2.24 12.96 -4.72
N SER A 105 1.32 13.85 -5.12
CA SER A 105 1.14 15.15 -4.47
C SER A 105 0.69 14.94 -3.03
N ALA A 106 0.96 15.87 -2.11
CA ALA A 106 0.50 15.76 -0.72
C ALA A 106 -1.04 15.85 -0.53
N ASP A 107 -1.77 16.18 -1.60
CA ASP A 107 -3.23 16.37 -1.65
C ASP A 107 -3.85 15.38 -2.66
N TYR A 108 -3.32 14.15 -2.67
CA TYR A 108 -3.75 13.11 -3.58
C TYR A 108 -5.09 12.52 -3.12
N ASP A 109 -5.97 12.16 -4.05
CA ASP A 109 -7.23 11.48 -3.72
C ASP A 109 -7.13 10.01 -4.11
N ILE A 110 -7.78 9.12 -3.36
CA ILE A 110 -7.71 7.68 -3.58
C ILE A 110 -9.09 7.07 -3.70
N ASP A 111 -9.25 6.24 -4.72
CA ASP A 111 -10.38 5.35 -4.85
C ASP A 111 -10.07 4.04 -4.13
N VAL A 112 -10.92 3.72 -3.15
CA VAL A 112 -10.84 2.46 -2.41
C VAL A 112 -11.87 1.49 -2.98
N THR A 113 -11.38 0.37 -3.48
CA THR A 113 -12.19 -0.74 -3.97
C THR A 113 -11.91 -1.99 -3.14
N ILE A 114 -12.95 -2.62 -2.62
CA ILE A 114 -12.84 -3.85 -1.83
C ILE A 114 -13.46 -4.99 -2.63
N GLU A 115 -12.69 -6.03 -2.89
CA GLU A 115 -13.09 -7.18 -3.71
C GLU A 115 -12.91 -8.48 -2.92
N GLN A 116 -13.85 -9.41 -3.10
CA GLN A 116 -13.71 -10.76 -2.55
C GLN A 116 -13.01 -11.68 -3.57
N LEU A 117 -11.91 -12.33 -3.15
CA LEU A 117 -11.07 -13.22 -3.96
C LEU A 117 -11.65 -14.64 -4.09
#